data_AF-A0A6J8C8W5-F1
#
_entry.id   AF-A0A6J8C8W5-F1
#
_cell.length_a   1.000
_cell.length_b   1.000
_cell.length_c   1.000
_cell.angle_alpha   90.00
_cell.angle_beta   90.00
_cell.angle_gamma   90.00
#
_symmetry.space_group_name_H-M   'P 1'
#
loop_
_entity.id
_entity.type
_entity.pdbx_description
1 polymer ?
#
loop_
_entity_poly.entity_id
_entity_poly.type
_entity_poly.pdbx_seq_one_letter_code
_entity_poly.pdbx_strand_id
1 'polypeptide(L)'
;MQQSKLESKTSQLTIGLIIVQLKDKYNIQMEFKDMSFLFSTLLPKQDKNKKTCPDLEGLKTCFHSNEMYSVISKRLLCQMKKMMSGSKPNWLLCIPLLHYVQGLYHPYQAVPEKVDHKGDKPVWWGSDSFNVELQKFKSQKWDRSPKEMLQFLLPYFDLDFLLPRTFVASLNLNQFMELDIEHFSPDILLGAVYYFINTQEELANESWVYLHKSMLSKVSSLICKLDCKRREVLEMTRRAYKIGADVLDQCFKTKIDHTLQTTLCLSAAETYFCCIHIFENCLKEHKGKDSKFREDFRTYENKIIERLVLAEHFTDSTYKWLMVWNDGLKINIPEGEVKNGFIKLAQTKLEYALNSRTEIDKLKEVLDVYCDHLENFSGKLQEVLSKSAFQAIEKCACFLELDKLADGIGENRLKHYGELLSYVFERSFDSQKVTDQESFLAHAVSWPSFAVFLKMYSK
;
A
#
# COMPACT_ATOMS: atom_id res chain seq x y z
N MET A 1 42.73 -16.56 -49.08
CA MET A 1 41.77 -15.58 -48.52
C MET A 1 40.79 -16.24 -47.54
N GLN A 2 41.29 -17.02 -46.58
CA GLN A 2 40.50 -17.70 -45.53
C GLN A 2 41.35 -17.79 -44.24
N GLN A 3 41.82 -16.63 -43.75
CA GLN A 3 42.64 -16.59 -42.54
C GLN A 3 42.44 -15.27 -41.77
N SER A 4 41.19 -14.81 -41.65
CA SER A 4 40.87 -13.57 -40.92
C SER A 4 39.46 -13.56 -40.30
N LYS A 5 39.06 -14.62 -39.60
CA LYS A 5 37.80 -14.61 -38.82
C LYS A 5 37.79 -15.50 -37.56
N LEU A 6 38.97 -15.69 -36.95
CA LEU A 6 39.09 -16.23 -35.59
C LEU A 6 39.72 -15.17 -34.67
N GLU A 7 39.22 -13.94 -34.74
CA GLU A 7 39.50 -12.98 -33.67
C GLU A 7 38.81 -13.48 -32.42
N SER A 8 39.65 -13.92 -31.47
CA SER A 8 39.34 -14.28 -30.11
C SER A 8 38.54 -13.16 -29.41
N LYS A 9 37.21 -13.14 -29.58
CA LYS A 9 36.30 -12.27 -28.82
C LYS A 9 36.09 -12.83 -27.42
N THR A 10 37.17 -12.98 -26.65
CA THR A 10 37.03 -13.20 -25.20
C THR A 10 36.50 -11.89 -24.63
N SER A 11 35.21 -11.86 -24.28
CA SER A 11 34.60 -10.68 -23.68
C SER A 11 35.25 -10.36 -22.34
N GLN A 12 35.21 -9.09 -21.95
CA GLN A 12 35.64 -8.63 -20.64
C GLN A 12 34.98 -9.45 -19.51
N LEU A 13 33.71 -9.83 -19.69
CA LEU A 13 32.95 -10.71 -18.81
C LEU A 13 33.64 -12.08 -18.61
N THR A 14 34.04 -12.74 -19.70
CA THR A 14 34.69 -14.05 -19.64
C THR A 14 36.04 -13.97 -18.94
N ILE A 15 36.83 -12.92 -19.20
CA ILE A 15 38.11 -12.69 -18.51
C ILE A 15 37.87 -12.46 -17.01
N GLY A 16 36.90 -11.62 -16.65
CA GLY A 16 36.55 -11.37 -15.25
C GLY A 16 36.15 -12.65 -14.52
N LEU A 17 35.34 -13.51 -15.15
CA LEU A 17 34.99 -14.81 -14.59
C LEU A 17 36.19 -15.73 -14.39
N ILE A 18 37.11 -15.78 -15.35
CA ILE A 18 38.36 -16.55 -15.21
C ILE A 18 39.16 -16.02 -14.02
N ILE A 19 39.26 -14.71 -13.84
CA ILE A 19 39.94 -14.10 -12.69
C ILE A 19 39.26 -14.50 -11.37
N VAL A 20 37.93 -14.47 -11.28
CA VAL A 20 37.18 -14.96 -10.10
C VAL A 20 37.50 -16.43 -9.82
N GLN A 21 37.56 -17.26 -10.87
CA GLN A 21 37.88 -18.67 -10.74
C GLN A 21 39.32 -18.92 -10.26
N LEU A 22 40.30 -18.19 -10.81
CA LEU A 22 41.71 -18.29 -10.44
C LEU A 22 41.93 -17.79 -9.02
N LYS A 23 41.30 -16.67 -8.65
CA LYS A 23 41.35 -16.12 -7.31
C LYS A 23 40.91 -17.14 -6.27
N ASP A 24 39.77 -17.79 -6.49
CA ASP A 24 39.22 -18.77 -5.55
C ASP A 24 40.06 -20.06 -5.53
N LYS A 25 40.46 -20.57 -6.70
CA LYS A 25 41.25 -21.81 -6.83
C LYS A 25 42.64 -21.71 -6.19
N TYR A 26 43.30 -20.57 -6.35
CA TYR A 26 44.68 -20.35 -5.88
C TYR A 26 44.75 -19.44 -4.64
N ASN A 27 43.61 -19.10 -4.03
CA ASN A 27 43.49 -18.23 -2.87
C ASN A 27 44.26 -16.89 -3.03
N ILE A 28 44.18 -16.28 -4.22
CA ILE A 28 44.88 -15.03 -4.52
C ILE A 28 44.29 -13.92 -3.66
N GLN A 29 45.13 -13.25 -2.88
CA GLN A 29 44.73 -12.05 -2.14
C GLN A 29 44.52 -10.90 -3.13
N MET A 30 43.38 -10.22 -3.02
CA MET A 30 43.09 -9.01 -3.79
C MET A 30 42.55 -7.99 -2.81
N GLU A 31 42.96 -6.73 -3.00
CA GLU A 31 42.42 -5.64 -2.22
C GLU A 31 40.93 -5.45 -2.55
N PHE A 32 40.22 -4.79 -1.64
CA PHE A 32 38.81 -4.45 -1.85
C PHE A 32 38.61 -3.68 -3.16
N LYS A 33 39.50 -2.73 -3.47
CA LYS A 33 39.42 -1.89 -4.67
C LYS A 33 39.50 -2.72 -5.95
N ASP A 34 40.41 -3.70 -5.98
CA ASP A 34 40.57 -4.59 -7.13
C ASP A 34 39.37 -5.52 -7.29
N MET A 35 38.81 -6.03 -6.19
CA MET A 35 37.57 -6.82 -6.22
C MET A 35 36.38 -6.02 -6.70
N SER A 36 36.27 -4.76 -6.26
CA SER A 36 35.24 -3.83 -6.73
C SER A 36 35.38 -3.56 -8.23
N PHE A 37 36.61 -3.38 -8.73
CA PHE A 37 36.87 -3.22 -10.14
C PHE A 37 36.51 -4.50 -10.90
N LEU A 38 36.93 -5.67 -10.41
CA LEU A 38 36.58 -6.97 -10.97
C LEU A 38 35.06 -7.14 -11.11
N PHE A 39 34.27 -6.83 -10.08
CA PHE A 39 32.81 -6.91 -10.18
C PHE A 39 32.19 -5.96 -11.21
N SER A 40 32.78 -4.78 -11.41
CA SER A 40 32.33 -3.90 -12.51
C SER A 40 32.60 -4.51 -13.90
N THR A 41 33.67 -5.31 -14.04
CA THR A 41 33.95 -6.04 -15.28
C THR A 41 33.01 -7.23 -15.53
N LEU A 42 32.27 -7.65 -14.49
CA LEU A 42 31.29 -8.75 -14.58
C LEU A 42 29.90 -8.29 -15.04
N LEU A 43 29.71 -6.99 -15.27
CA LEU A 43 28.47 -6.49 -15.86
C LEU A 43 28.41 -6.86 -17.35
N PRO A 44 27.37 -7.57 -17.80
CA PRO A 44 27.31 -8.07 -19.17
C PRO A 44 26.98 -6.95 -20.17
N LYS A 45 27.72 -6.87 -21.28
CA LYS A 45 27.38 -5.94 -22.37
C LYS A 45 26.08 -6.37 -23.05
N GLN A 46 25.14 -5.44 -23.17
CA GLN A 46 23.81 -5.66 -23.71
C GLN A 46 23.55 -4.83 -24.97
N ASP A 47 22.76 -5.38 -25.90
CA ASP A 47 22.20 -4.66 -27.04
C ASP A 47 20.70 -4.46 -26.77
N LYS A 48 20.36 -3.28 -26.25
CA LYS A 48 18.97 -2.93 -25.87
C LYS A 48 18.04 -2.89 -27.08
N ASN A 49 18.54 -2.52 -28.26
CA ASN A 49 17.73 -2.41 -29.47
C ASN A 49 17.31 -3.79 -29.97
N LYS A 50 18.23 -4.77 -29.88
CA LYS A 50 17.95 -6.15 -30.30
C LYS A 50 17.39 -7.03 -29.19
N LYS A 51 17.36 -6.53 -27.94
CA LYS A 51 17.05 -7.33 -26.74
C LYS A 51 17.91 -8.59 -26.69
N THR A 52 19.21 -8.45 -26.97
CA THR A 52 20.19 -9.53 -26.88
C THR A 52 21.32 -9.17 -25.92
N CYS A 53 22.05 -10.19 -25.48
CA CYS A 53 23.19 -10.01 -24.59
C CYS A 53 24.37 -10.84 -25.11
N PRO A 54 25.19 -10.27 -26.01
CA PRO A 54 26.29 -10.99 -26.64
C PRO A 54 27.29 -11.58 -25.65
N ASP A 55 27.52 -10.91 -24.51
CA ASP A 55 28.44 -11.42 -23.50
C ASP A 55 27.91 -12.69 -22.84
N LEU A 56 26.62 -12.73 -22.47
CA LEU A 56 26.00 -13.92 -21.86
C LEU A 56 25.81 -15.06 -22.87
N GLU A 57 25.54 -14.73 -24.14
CA GLU A 57 25.53 -15.70 -25.25
C GLU A 57 26.92 -16.30 -25.47
N GLY A 58 27.96 -15.46 -25.45
CA GLY A 58 29.36 -15.88 -25.54
C GLY A 58 29.83 -16.74 -24.36
N LEU A 59 29.22 -16.59 -23.17
CA LEU A 59 29.51 -17.51 -22.07
C LEU A 59 29.08 -18.95 -22.39
N LYS A 60 27.97 -19.15 -23.11
CA LYS A 60 27.51 -20.50 -23.51
C LYS A 60 28.50 -21.19 -24.44
N THR A 61 29.24 -20.43 -25.25
CA THR A 61 30.27 -20.98 -26.14
C THR A 61 31.61 -21.20 -25.42
N CYS A 62 31.83 -20.59 -24.26
CA CYS A 62 33.03 -20.81 -23.44
C CYS A 62 32.83 -21.93 -22.42
N PHE A 63 31.62 -22.06 -21.86
CA PHE A 63 31.28 -22.98 -20.78
C PHE A 63 30.13 -23.90 -21.23
N HIS A 64 30.50 -25.12 -21.64
CA HIS A 64 29.60 -26.04 -22.35
C HIS A 64 28.78 -26.96 -21.43
N SER A 65 29.06 -26.99 -20.12
CA SER A 65 28.37 -27.89 -19.18
C SER A 65 27.70 -27.15 -18.03
N ASN A 66 26.57 -27.68 -17.57
CA ASN A 66 25.86 -27.20 -16.38
C ASN A 66 26.73 -27.33 -15.12
N GLU A 67 27.65 -28.30 -15.09
CA GLU A 67 28.63 -28.48 -14.01
C GLU A 67 29.58 -27.27 -13.91
N MET A 68 30.04 -26.73 -15.05
CA MET A 68 30.87 -25.52 -15.05
C MET A 68 30.10 -24.31 -14.52
N TYR A 69 28.84 -24.14 -14.91
CA TYR A 69 27.99 -23.06 -14.38
C TYR A 69 27.79 -23.18 -12.86
N SER A 70 27.60 -24.39 -12.35
CA SER A 70 27.52 -24.65 -10.90
C SER A 70 28.81 -24.24 -10.17
N VAL A 71 29.98 -24.60 -10.72
CA VAL A 71 31.28 -24.20 -10.17
C VAL A 71 31.47 -22.68 -10.22
N ILE A 72 31.14 -22.04 -11.35
CA ILE A 72 31.21 -20.57 -11.51
C ILE A 72 30.31 -19.89 -10.48
N SER A 73 29.05 -20.31 -10.38
CA SER A 73 28.06 -19.80 -9.44
C SER A 73 28.58 -19.86 -8.00
N LYS A 74 29.06 -21.03 -7.56
CA LYS A 74 29.59 -21.23 -6.21
C LYS A 74 30.78 -20.30 -5.90
N ARG A 75 31.71 -20.15 -6.86
CA ARG A 75 32.90 -19.30 -6.68
C ARG A 75 32.54 -17.82 -6.69
N LEU A 76 31.70 -17.38 -7.61
CA LEU A 76 31.22 -16.01 -7.67
C LEU A 76 30.47 -15.64 -6.38
N LEU A 77 29.57 -16.52 -5.93
CA LEU A 77 28.83 -16.37 -4.68
C LEU A 77 29.76 -16.27 -3.47
N CYS A 78 30.81 -17.10 -3.39
CA CYS A 78 31.83 -17.04 -2.33
C CYS A 78 32.50 -15.66 -2.27
N GLN A 79 32.93 -15.12 -3.42
CA GLN A 79 33.59 -13.81 -3.48
C GLN A 79 32.59 -12.66 -3.19
N MET A 80 31.36 -12.77 -3.68
CA MET A 80 30.30 -11.81 -3.41
C MET A 80 29.98 -11.71 -1.92
N LYS A 81 29.80 -12.86 -1.24
CA LYS A 81 29.54 -12.92 0.21
C LYS A 81 30.64 -12.30 1.05
N LYS A 82 31.92 -12.47 0.65
CA LYS A 82 33.05 -11.80 1.30
C LYS A 82 32.93 -10.27 1.20
N MET A 83 32.50 -9.76 0.05
CA MET A 83 32.31 -8.32 -0.16
C MET A 83 31.13 -7.75 0.61
N MET A 84 30.08 -8.54 0.84
CA MET A 84 28.91 -8.16 1.66
C MET A 84 29.22 -8.01 3.15
N SER A 85 30.40 -8.45 3.62
CA SER A 85 30.81 -8.27 5.01
C SER A 85 31.09 -6.80 5.37
N GLY A 86 31.39 -5.96 4.36
CA GLY A 86 31.59 -4.52 4.53
C GLY A 86 30.46 -3.68 3.95
N SER A 87 30.55 -2.35 4.12
CA SER A 87 29.53 -1.35 3.79
C SER A 87 29.41 -1.01 2.29
N LYS A 88 30.15 -1.70 1.42
CA LYS A 88 30.28 -1.28 0.01
C LYS A 88 29.35 -2.09 -0.89
N PRO A 89 28.40 -1.46 -1.60
CA PRO A 89 27.37 -2.16 -2.38
C PRO A 89 27.85 -2.71 -3.73
N ASN A 90 29.16 -2.64 -4.06
CA ASN A 90 29.69 -3.05 -5.38
C ASN A 90 29.46 -4.53 -5.72
N TRP A 91 29.15 -5.37 -4.74
CA TRP A 91 28.73 -6.76 -4.96
C TRP A 91 27.44 -6.87 -5.80
N LEU A 92 26.59 -5.84 -5.81
CA LEU A 92 25.39 -5.80 -6.65
C LEU A 92 25.71 -5.83 -8.15
N LEU A 93 26.91 -5.37 -8.55
CA LEU A 93 27.32 -5.31 -9.96
C LEU A 93 27.51 -6.71 -10.59
N CYS A 94 27.73 -7.75 -9.78
CA CYS A 94 27.83 -9.12 -10.29
C CYS A 94 26.52 -9.90 -10.25
N ILE A 95 25.42 -9.31 -9.74
CA ILE A 95 24.13 -9.98 -9.58
C ILE A 95 23.52 -10.46 -10.90
N PRO A 96 23.50 -9.68 -11.99
CA PRO A 96 22.96 -10.16 -13.27
C PRO A 96 23.66 -11.44 -13.74
N LEU A 97 24.98 -11.46 -13.62
CA LEU A 97 25.76 -12.65 -13.97
C LEU A 97 25.47 -13.81 -13.03
N LEU A 98 25.39 -13.57 -11.72
CA LEU A 98 25.10 -14.59 -10.73
C LEU A 98 23.74 -15.25 -10.99
N HIS A 99 22.67 -14.46 -11.16
CA HIS A 99 21.35 -14.99 -11.45
C HIS A 99 21.32 -15.78 -12.76
N TYR A 100 22.08 -15.34 -13.78
CA TYR A 100 22.17 -16.03 -15.06
C TYR A 100 22.86 -17.40 -14.92
N VAL A 101 24.03 -17.46 -14.27
CA VAL A 101 24.76 -18.73 -14.10
C VAL A 101 24.06 -19.69 -13.12
N GLN A 102 23.16 -19.18 -12.28
CA GLN A 102 22.26 -19.98 -11.45
C GLN A 102 21.02 -20.48 -12.20
N GLY A 103 20.77 -19.98 -13.42
CA GLY A 103 19.59 -20.32 -14.21
C GLY A 103 18.29 -19.73 -13.65
N LEU A 104 18.37 -18.64 -12.86
CA LEU A 104 17.18 -18.01 -12.26
C LEU A 104 16.39 -17.16 -13.26
N TYR A 105 17.04 -16.70 -14.34
CA TYR A 105 16.40 -15.96 -15.42
C TYR A 105 17.12 -16.18 -16.76
N HIS A 106 16.46 -15.79 -17.85
CA HIS A 106 17.03 -15.64 -19.17
C HIS A 106 17.03 -14.15 -19.57
N PRO A 107 18.04 -13.65 -20.30
CA PRO A 107 18.10 -12.25 -20.75
C PRO A 107 16.79 -11.77 -21.38
N TYR A 108 16.25 -10.65 -20.90
CA TYR A 108 14.99 -10.04 -21.36
C TYR A 108 13.76 -10.95 -21.24
N GLN A 109 13.83 -11.96 -20.38
CA GLN A 109 12.69 -12.79 -20.05
C GLN A 109 11.59 -11.95 -19.40
N ALA A 110 10.35 -12.17 -19.82
CA ALA A 110 9.19 -11.55 -19.20
C ALA A 110 9.07 -11.99 -17.73
N VAL A 111 8.64 -11.06 -16.89
CA VAL A 111 8.40 -11.32 -15.47
C VAL A 111 7.36 -12.45 -15.31
N PRO A 112 7.67 -13.52 -14.56
CA PRO A 112 6.71 -14.60 -14.30
C PRO A 112 5.43 -14.09 -13.63
N GLU A 113 4.28 -14.68 -13.99
CA GLU A 113 2.99 -14.33 -13.38
C GLU A 113 2.87 -14.77 -11.92
N LYS A 114 3.59 -15.83 -11.53
CA LYS A 114 3.58 -16.36 -10.16
C LYS A 114 4.20 -15.34 -9.20
N VAL A 115 3.42 -14.95 -8.19
CA VAL A 115 3.87 -14.12 -7.07
C VAL A 115 4.20 -15.05 -5.91
N ASP A 116 5.45 -15.00 -5.42
CA ASP A 116 5.94 -15.86 -4.33
C ASP A 116 6.84 -15.07 -3.37
N HIS A 117 6.37 -13.89 -2.96
CA HIS A 117 7.11 -12.98 -2.09
C HIS A 117 6.94 -13.29 -0.60
N LYS A 118 5.98 -14.15 -0.25
CA LYS A 118 5.61 -14.54 1.12
C LYS A 118 6.21 -15.85 1.61
N GLY A 119 6.77 -16.67 0.72
CA GLY A 119 7.26 -18.00 1.10
C GLY A 119 8.37 -17.91 2.16
N ASP A 120 8.55 -18.98 2.95
CA ASP A 120 9.64 -19.09 3.94
C ASP A 120 11.03 -18.85 3.33
N LYS A 121 11.15 -19.18 2.04
CA LYS A 121 12.29 -18.85 1.17
C LYS A 121 11.75 -18.15 -0.08
N PRO A 122 11.56 -16.82 -0.01
CA PRO A 122 10.86 -16.09 -1.06
C PRO A 122 11.79 -15.89 -2.27
N VAL A 123 11.72 -16.83 -3.21
CA VAL A 123 12.47 -16.81 -4.49
C VAL A 123 12.22 -15.52 -5.29
N TRP A 124 11.10 -14.85 -5.04
CA TRP A 124 10.76 -13.56 -5.60
C TRP A 124 11.91 -12.54 -5.59
N TRP A 125 12.70 -12.50 -4.51
CA TRP A 125 13.75 -11.50 -4.32
C TRP A 125 15.08 -11.81 -5.02
N GLY A 126 15.23 -13.02 -5.59
CA GLY A 126 16.47 -13.46 -6.23
C GLY A 126 17.66 -13.66 -5.26
N SER A 127 17.42 -13.62 -3.94
CA SER A 127 18.49 -13.58 -2.94
C SER A 127 18.65 -14.85 -2.10
N ASP A 128 17.93 -15.94 -2.43
CA ASP A 128 17.89 -17.15 -1.60
C ASP A 128 19.28 -17.71 -1.26
N SER A 129 20.21 -17.66 -2.23
CA SER A 129 21.56 -18.22 -2.06
C SER A 129 22.47 -17.38 -1.13
N PHE A 130 22.07 -16.16 -0.76
CA PHE A 130 22.83 -15.23 0.08
C PHE A 130 21.97 -14.40 1.04
N ASN A 131 20.74 -14.85 1.35
CA ASN A 131 19.82 -14.05 2.16
C ASN A 131 20.39 -13.76 3.57
N VAL A 132 21.11 -14.70 4.18
CA VAL A 132 21.74 -14.49 5.50
C VAL A 132 22.74 -13.35 5.46
N GLU A 133 23.62 -13.32 4.46
CA GLU A 133 24.58 -12.23 4.27
C GLU A 133 23.89 -10.92 3.91
N LEU A 134 22.80 -10.98 3.15
CA LEU A 134 21.98 -9.81 2.77
C LEU A 134 21.37 -9.13 3.98
N GLN A 135 20.81 -9.89 4.93
CA GLN A 135 20.27 -9.33 6.17
C GLN A 135 21.35 -8.63 7.01
N LYS A 136 22.56 -9.21 7.08
CA LYS A 136 23.69 -8.57 7.77
C LYS A 136 24.09 -7.27 7.07
N PHE A 137 24.18 -7.28 5.74
CA PHE A 137 24.54 -6.10 4.95
C PHE A 137 23.51 -4.95 5.09
N LYS A 138 22.20 -5.24 5.13
CA LYS A 138 21.14 -4.24 5.33
C LYS A 138 21.29 -3.38 6.59
N SER A 139 21.83 -3.98 7.65
CA SER A 139 22.05 -3.28 8.92
C SER A 139 23.18 -2.25 8.84
N GLN A 140 23.99 -2.30 7.79
CA GLN A 140 25.13 -1.40 7.60
C GLN A 140 24.74 -0.16 6.82
N LYS A 141 25.32 0.98 7.18
CA LYS A 141 25.26 2.18 6.36
C LYS A 141 26.15 1.99 5.14
N TRP A 142 25.62 2.23 3.95
CA TRP A 142 26.39 2.09 2.72
C TRP A 142 27.42 3.20 2.57
N ASP A 143 28.62 2.86 2.11
CA ASP A 143 29.68 3.84 1.76
C ASP A 143 29.30 4.69 0.54
N ARG A 144 28.43 4.15 -0.32
CA ARG A 144 27.90 4.80 -1.51
C ARG A 144 26.39 4.95 -1.37
N SER A 145 25.84 6.09 -1.77
CA SER A 145 24.38 6.29 -1.68
C SER A 145 23.61 5.25 -2.51
N PRO A 146 22.44 4.78 -2.03
CA PRO A 146 21.57 3.90 -2.80
C PRO A 146 21.22 4.47 -4.19
N LYS A 147 21.01 5.79 -4.28
CA LYS A 147 20.76 6.48 -5.56
C LYS A 147 21.90 6.31 -6.56
N GLU A 148 23.14 6.53 -6.13
CA GLU A 148 24.30 6.35 -7.02
C GLU A 148 24.43 4.92 -7.49
N MET A 149 24.25 3.93 -6.60
CA MET A 149 24.30 2.52 -7.00
C MET A 149 23.17 2.16 -7.98
N LEU A 150 21.96 2.69 -7.75
CA LEU A 150 20.83 2.51 -8.65
C LEU A 150 21.18 2.95 -10.08
N GLN A 151 21.84 4.09 -10.26
CA GLN A 151 22.22 4.58 -11.60
C GLN A 151 23.10 3.59 -12.38
N PHE A 152 23.97 2.84 -11.71
CA PHE A 152 24.78 1.80 -12.35
C PHE A 152 23.95 0.56 -12.74
N LEU A 153 22.90 0.26 -11.99
CA LEU A 153 22.08 -0.95 -12.16
C LEU A 153 20.87 -0.74 -13.08
N LEU A 154 20.33 0.47 -13.17
CA LEU A 154 19.16 0.81 -13.99
C LEU A 154 19.26 0.28 -15.42
N PRO A 155 20.40 0.37 -16.13
CA PRO A 155 20.47 -0.14 -17.49
C PRO A 155 20.17 -1.64 -17.60
N TYR A 156 20.30 -2.41 -16.52
CA TYR A 156 20.22 -3.86 -16.47
C TYR A 156 18.88 -4.40 -15.93
N PHE A 157 17.95 -3.53 -15.50
CA PHE A 157 16.65 -3.95 -14.98
C PHE A 157 15.81 -4.70 -16.02
N ASP A 158 15.91 -4.30 -17.29
CA ASP A 158 15.23 -5.00 -18.41
C ASP A 158 15.94 -6.30 -18.80
N LEU A 159 17.25 -6.39 -18.53
CA LEU A 159 18.03 -7.59 -18.82
C LEU A 159 17.68 -8.70 -17.83
N ASP A 160 17.67 -8.37 -16.54
CA ASP A 160 17.42 -9.27 -15.42
C ASP A 160 16.25 -8.75 -14.57
N PHE A 161 15.10 -9.42 -14.68
CA PHE A 161 13.90 -9.02 -13.93
C PHE A 161 14.00 -9.23 -12.40
N LEU A 162 14.98 -10.00 -11.92
CA LEU A 162 15.24 -10.19 -10.49
C LEU A 162 16.13 -9.09 -9.92
N LEU A 163 17.02 -8.50 -10.72
CA LEU A 163 17.92 -7.43 -10.29
C LEU A 163 17.23 -6.29 -9.52
N PRO A 164 16.15 -5.66 -10.01
CA PRO A 164 15.48 -4.59 -9.26
C PRO A 164 14.94 -5.08 -7.92
N ARG A 165 14.51 -6.34 -7.83
CA ARG A 165 14.02 -6.95 -6.60
C ARG A 165 15.14 -7.19 -5.61
N THR A 166 16.26 -7.77 -6.07
CA THR A 166 17.45 -7.98 -5.25
C THR A 166 18.03 -6.66 -4.75
N PHE A 167 18.04 -5.63 -5.59
CA PHE A 167 18.45 -4.29 -5.21
C PHE A 167 17.58 -3.74 -4.07
N VAL A 168 16.25 -3.74 -4.24
CA VAL A 168 15.32 -3.29 -3.18
C VAL A 168 15.46 -4.14 -1.92
N ALA A 169 15.58 -5.45 -2.08
CA ALA A 169 15.83 -6.39 -1.00
C ALA A 169 17.23 -6.25 -0.39
N SER A 170 18.09 -5.34 -0.82
CA SER A 170 19.38 -5.03 -0.17
C SER A 170 19.35 -3.79 0.71
N LEU A 171 18.23 -3.06 0.70
CA LEU A 171 18.04 -1.80 1.40
C LEU A 171 17.33 -2.00 2.73
N ASN A 172 17.63 -1.13 3.69
CA ASN A 172 16.72 -0.88 4.81
C ASN A 172 15.67 0.20 4.44
N LEU A 173 14.66 0.40 5.29
CA LEU A 173 13.55 1.31 5.02
C LEU A 173 14.02 2.74 4.75
N ASN A 174 14.97 3.27 5.53
CA ASN A 174 15.47 4.63 5.34
C ASN A 174 16.16 4.80 3.99
N GLN A 175 17.04 3.87 3.63
CA GLN A 175 17.71 3.84 2.33
C GLN A 175 16.72 3.69 1.16
N PHE A 176 15.66 2.90 1.35
CA PHE A 176 14.61 2.75 0.35
C PHE A 176 13.85 4.06 0.14
N MET A 177 13.55 4.79 1.22
CA MET A 177 12.82 6.07 1.16
C MET A 177 13.61 7.19 0.48
N GLU A 178 14.94 7.06 0.38
CA GLU A 178 15.76 7.96 -0.40
C GLU A 178 15.51 7.82 -1.91
N LEU A 179 15.11 6.65 -2.41
CA LEU A 179 15.06 6.36 -3.85
C LEU A 179 13.94 7.08 -4.62
N ASP A 180 14.21 7.30 -5.91
CA ASP A 180 13.22 7.75 -6.87
C ASP A 180 12.41 6.52 -7.33
N ILE A 181 11.22 6.35 -6.76
CA ILE A 181 10.41 5.13 -6.91
C ILE A 181 9.91 4.87 -8.34
N GLU A 182 9.95 5.88 -9.22
CA GLU A 182 9.50 5.80 -10.62
C GLU A 182 10.32 4.82 -11.46
N HIS A 183 11.50 4.43 -10.98
CA HIS A 183 12.34 3.43 -11.61
C HIS A 183 11.92 1.98 -11.36
N PHE A 184 10.94 1.75 -10.48
CA PHE A 184 10.50 0.41 -10.09
C PHE A 184 9.05 0.17 -10.50
N SER A 185 8.74 -1.07 -10.86
CA SER A 185 7.36 -1.46 -11.09
C SER A 185 6.57 -1.52 -9.76
N PRO A 186 5.27 -1.18 -9.75
CA PRO A 186 4.48 -1.16 -8.52
C PRO A 186 4.44 -2.48 -7.74
N ASP A 187 4.50 -3.62 -8.42
CA ASP A 187 4.56 -4.94 -7.77
C ASP A 187 5.84 -5.14 -6.94
N ILE A 188 6.98 -4.57 -7.38
CA ILE A 188 8.22 -4.59 -6.60
C ILE A 188 8.12 -3.68 -5.39
N LEU A 189 7.58 -2.47 -5.57
CA LEU A 189 7.40 -1.49 -4.50
C LEU A 189 6.44 -2.02 -3.42
N LEU A 190 5.32 -2.62 -3.81
CA LEU A 190 4.38 -3.26 -2.88
C LEU A 190 5.00 -4.46 -2.18
N GLY A 191 5.81 -5.26 -2.88
CA GLY A 191 6.57 -6.34 -2.25
C GLY A 191 7.52 -5.81 -1.17
N ALA A 192 8.12 -4.64 -1.41
CA ALA A 192 8.98 -3.98 -0.44
C ALA A 192 8.19 -3.49 0.77
N VAL A 193 7.00 -2.90 0.55
CA VAL A 193 6.09 -2.49 1.64
C VAL A 193 5.78 -3.70 2.51
N TYR A 194 5.34 -4.80 1.88
CA TYR A 194 5.03 -6.04 2.59
C TYR A 194 6.22 -6.51 3.42
N TYR A 195 7.41 -6.55 2.82
CA TYR A 195 8.62 -7.00 3.48
C TYR A 195 9.00 -6.13 4.68
N PHE A 196 8.95 -4.81 4.56
CA PHE A 196 9.27 -3.90 5.67
C PHE A 196 8.25 -3.99 6.80
N ILE A 197 6.96 -4.11 6.47
CA ILE A 197 5.91 -4.31 7.47
C ILE A 197 6.15 -5.63 8.23
N ASN A 198 6.38 -6.73 7.50
CA ASN A 198 6.51 -8.06 8.07
C ASN A 198 7.81 -8.27 8.89
N THR A 199 8.87 -7.53 8.60
CA THR A 199 10.19 -7.73 9.25
C THR A 199 10.53 -6.71 10.34
N GLN A 200 9.76 -5.63 10.47
CA GLN A 200 10.05 -4.54 11.43
C GLN A 200 8.94 -4.32 12.46
N GLU A 201 8.09 -5.32 12.72
CA GLU A 201 6.95 -5.19 13.63
C GLU A 201 7.35 -4.74 15.05
N GLU A 202 8.55 -5.11 15.53
CA GLU A 202 9.04 -4.74 16.86
C GLU A 202 9.36 -3.23 17.02
N LEU A 203 9.46 -2.49 15.91
CA LEU A 203 9.75 -1.04 15.91
C LEU A 203 8.52 -0.19 15.59
N ALA A 204 7.34 -0.79 15.57
CA ALA A 204 6.16 -0.16 15.02
C ALA A 204 5.61 0.93 15.96
N ASN A 205 5.94 2.18 15.62
CA ASN A 205 5.52 3.40 16.27
C ASN A 205 4.82 4.33 15.26
N GLU A 206 4.42 5.51 15.70
CA GLU A 206 3.73 6.49 14.83
C GLU A 206 4.58 6.90 13.61
N SER A 207 5.88 7.16 13.81
CA SER A 207 6.80 7.51 12.71
C SER A 207 6.91 6.39 11.67
N TRP A 208 6.95 5.14 12.13
CA TRP A 208 6.97 3.96 11.27
C TRP A 208 5.68 3.84 10.44
N VAL A 209 4.50 4.09 11.04
CA VAL A 209 3.23 4.09 10.31
C VAL A 209 3.19 5.22 9.29
N TYR A 210 3.68 6.41 9.64
CA TYR A 210 3.73 7.54 8.73
C TYR A 210 4.64 7.28 7.51
N LEU A 211 5.80 6.64 7.71
CA LEU A 211 6.68 6.24 6.62
C LEU A 211 6.01 5.26 5.65
N HIS A 212 5.36 4.22 6.18
CA HIS A 212 4.64 3.25 5.34
C HIS A 212 3.45 3.87 4.62
N LYS A 213 2.69 4.76 5.29
CA LYS A 213 1.62 5.55 4.66
C LYS A 213 2.14 6.42 3.52
N SER A 214 3.26 7.11 3.73
CA SER A 214 3.90 7.94 2.70
C SER A 214 4.31 7.09 1.49
N MET A 215 4.92 5.93 1.73
CA MET A 215 5.32 4.99 0.69
C MET A 215 4.12 4.45 -0.10
N LEU A 216 3.07 4.00 0.60
CA LEU A 216 1.81 3.54 -0.02
C LEU A 216 1.17 4.63 -0.88
N SER A 217 1.11 5.87 -0.40
CA SER A 217 0.58 7.01 -1.17
C SER A 217 1.38 7.27 -2.46
N LYS A 218 2.73 7.24 -2.38
CA LYS A 218 3.59 7.37 -3.56
C LYS A 218 3.35 6.23 -4.57
N VAL A 219 3.20 5.00 -4.08
CA VAL A 219 2.90 3.82 -4.91
C VAL A 219 1.52 3.94 -5.56
N SER A 220 0.49 4.36 -4.82
CA SER A 220 -0.85 4.65 -5.36
C SER A 220 -0.79 5.66 -6.51
N SER A 221 -0.05 6.75 -6.32
CA SER A 221 0.13 7.78 -7.35
C SER A 221 0.79 7.23 -8.62
N LEU A 222 1.81 6.37 -8.47
CA LEU A 222 2.48 5.72 -9.60
C LEU A 222 1.52 4.78 -10.36
N ILE A 223 0.76 3.96 -9.62
CA ILE A 223 -0.22 3.03 -10.19
C ILE A 223 -1.27 3.77 -11.02
N CYS A 224 -1.79 4.89 -10.51
CA CYS A 224 -2.81 5.67 -11.19
C CYS A 224 -2.33 6.35 -12.48
N LYS A 225 -1.01 6.43 -12.71
CA LYS A 225 -0.40 7.00 -13.92
C LYS A 225 -0.11 5.97 -15.01
N LEU A 226 -0.41 4.68 -14.77
CA LEU A 226 -0.08 3.62 -15.71
C LEU A 226 -0.94 3.67 -16.99
N ASP A 227 -0.31 3.40 -18.13
CA ASP A 227 -0.99 3.30 -19.43
C ASP A 227 -1.55 1.89 -19.66
N CYS A 228 -2.86 1.75 -19.47
CA CYS A 228 -3.59 0.49 -19.62
C CYS A 228 -3.57 -0.11 -21.04
N LYS A 229 -3.10 0.63 -22.06
CA LYS A 229 -3.02 0.12 -23.44
C LYS A 229 -1.88 -0.88 -23.64
N ARG A 230 -0.89 -0.89 -22.75
CA ARG A 230 0.30 -1.74 -22.86
C ARG A 230 0.04 -3.10 -22.22
N ARG A 231 0.19 -4.19 -22.98
CA ARG A 231 -0.07 -5.56 -22.48
C ARG A 231 0.78 -5.94 -21.25
N GLU A 232 2.01 -5.45 -21.16
CA GLU A 232 2.86 -5.69 -19.98
C GLU A 232 2.33 -5.03 -18.70
N VAL A 233 1.54 -3.96 -18.83
CA VAL A 233 0.88 -3.28 -17.70
C VAL A 233 -0.24 -4.15 -17.14
N LEU A 234 -0.95 -4.93 -17.96
CA LEU A 234 -1.95 -5.88 -17.48
C LEU A 234 -1.33 -6.93 -16.54
N GLU A 235 -0.20 -7.53 -16.92
CA GLU A 235 0.45 -8.55 -16.07
C GLU A 235 1.08 -7.94 -14.81
N MET A 236 1.64 -6.73 -14.94
CA MET A 236 2.17 -5.98 -13.79
C MET A 236 1.08 -5.61 -12.79
N THR A 237 -0.06 -5.09 -13.26
CA THR A 237 -1.19 -4.71 -12.40
C THR A 237 -1.86 -5.93 -11.78
N ARG A 238 -1.89 -7.07 -12.50
CA ARG A 238 -2.30 -8.37 -11.94
C ARG A 238 -1.45 -8.77 -10.74
N ARG A 239 -0.12 -8.66 -10.84
CA ARG A 239 0.78 -8.94 -9.71
C ARG A 239 0.61 -7.90 -8.61
N ALA A 240 0.52 -6.63 -8.98
CA ALA A 240 0.38 -5.52 -8.03
C ALA A 240 -0.87 -5.68 -7.16
N TYR A 241 -2.05 -6.01 -7.70
CA TYR A 241 -3.23 -6.18 -6.83
C TYR A 241 -3.10 -7.40 -5.89
N LYS A 242 -2.49 -8.50 -6.34
CA LYS A 242 -2.24 -9.68 -5.49
C LYS A 242 -1.30 -9.34 -4.34
N ILE A 243 -0.21 -8.63 -4.63
CA ILE A 243 0.73 -8.16 -3.60
C ILE A 243 0.10 -7.06 -2.74
N GLY A 244 -0.77 -6.21 -3.29
CA GLY A 244 -1.51 -5.19 -2.54
C GLY A 244 -2.48 -5.80 -1.52
N ALA A 245 -3.20 -6.84 -1.92
CA ALA A 245 -4.04 -7.64 -1.00
C ALA A 245 -3.19 -8.22 0.14
N ASP A 246 -2.01 -8.73 -0.22
CA ASP A 246 -1.05 -9.30 0.70
C ASP A 246 -0.47 -8.28 1.71
N VAL A 247 -0.17 -7.05 1.25
CA VAL A 247 0.20 -5.91 2.10
C VAL A 247 -0.93 -5.59 3.07
N LEU A 248 -2.17 -5.49 2.57
CA LEU A 248 -3.32 -5.15 3.39
C LEU A 248 -3.57 -6.21 4.48
N ASP A 249 -3.47 -7.50 4.13
CA ASP A 249 -3.55 -8.61 5.09
C ASP A 249 -2.44 -8.52 6.15
N GLN A 250 -1.23 -8.08 5.80
CA GLN A 250 -0.17 -7.87 6.79
C GLN A 250 -0.48 -6.70 7.72
N CYS A 251 -1.01 -5.59 7.19
CA CYS A 251 -1.45 -4.46 8.01
C CYS A 251 -2.49 -4.89 9.06
N PHE A 252 -3.43 -5.77 8.68
CA PHE A 252 -4.42 -6.33 9.62
C PHE A 252 -3.82 -7.23 10.71
N LYS A 253 -2.67 -7.87 10.44
CA LYS A 253 -1.98 -8.75 11.39
C LYS A 253 -0.99 -8.01 12.29
N THR A 254 -0.56 -6.82 11.88
CA THR A 254 0.45 -6.02 12.59
C THR A 254 -0.05 -5.66 14.00
N LYS A 255 0.70 -6.04 15.04
CA LYS A 255 0.29 -5.82 16.45
C LYS A 255 0.70 -4.43 16.95
N ILE A 256 -0.03 -3.41 16.56
CA ILE A 256 0.14 -2.02 17.04
C ILE A 256 -1.15 -1.45 17.62
N ASP A 257 -1.07 -0.24 18.18
CA ASP A 257 -2.24 0.53 18.59
C ASP A 257 -3.33 0.50 17.51
N HIS A 258 -4.59 0.32 17.91
CA HIS A 258 -5.68 0.10 16.97
C HIS A 258 -5.89 1.30 16.04
N THR A 259 -5.68 2.53 16.53
CA THR A 259 -5.83 3.75 15.74
C THR A 259 -4.75 3.81 14.67
N LEU A 260 -3.49 3.61 15.06
CA LEU A 260 -2.34 3.53 14.15
C LEU A 260 -2.50 2.41 13.11
N GLN A 261 -2.95 1.22 13.56
CA GLN A 261 -3.23 0.09 12.68
C GLN A 261 -4.30 0.43 11.66
N THR A 262 -5.38 1.09 12.09
CA THR A 262 -6.48 1.49 11.20
C THR A 262 -5.98 2.50 10.15
N THR A 263 -5.20 3.50 10.54
CA THR A 263 -4.58 4.43 9.58
C THR A 263 -3.72 3.72 8.54
N LEU A 264 -2.92 2.74 8.97
CA LEU A 264 -2.10 1.93 8.06
C LEU A 264 -2.97 1.08 7.13
N CYS A 265 -3.99 0.41 7.65
CA CYS A 265 -4.95 -0.38 6.88
C CYS A 265 -5.69 0.45 5.83
N LEU A 266 -6.14 1.67 6.16
CA LEU A 266 -6.81 2.55 5.20
C LEU A 266 -5.86 2.98 4.07
N SER A 267 -4.60 3.26 4.40
CA SER A 267 -3.57 3.61 3.41
C SER A 267 -3.27 2.42 2.48
N ALA A 268 -3.20 1.20 3.04
CA ALA A 268 -3.00 -0.02 2.26
C ALA A 268 -4.21 -0.37 1.39
N ALA A 269 -5.43 -0.14 1.92
CA ALA A 269 -6.67 -0.30 1.18
C ALA A 269 -6.78 0.66 0.00
N GLU A 270 -6.38 1.93 0.19
CA GLU A 270 -6.29 2.90 -0.90
C GLU A 270 -5.44 2.36 -2.05
N THR A 271 -4.21 1.92 -1.73
CA THR A 271 -3.29 1.40 -2.74
C THR A 271 -3.82 0.13 -3.40
N TYR A 272 -4.39 -0.79 -2.63
CA TYR A 272 -5.01 -2.01 -3.15
C TYR A 272 -6.19 -1.70 -4.09
N PHE A 273 -7.07 -0.78 -3.73
CA PHE A 273 -8.20 -0.37 -4.57
C PHE A 273 -7.74 0.36 -5.84
N CYS A 274 -6.68 1.16 -5.77
CA CYS A 274 -6.01 1.70 -6.96
C CYS A 274 -5.49 0.58 -7.87
N CYS A 275 -4.86 -0.47 -7.32
CA CYS A 275 -4.43 -1.62 -8.12
C CYS A 275 -5.62 -2.32 -8.80
N ILE A 276 -6.71 -2.55 -8.08
CA ILE A 276 -7.92 -3.21 -8.62
C ILE A 276 -8.55 -2.36 -9.72
N HIS A 277 -8.69 -1.05 -9.51
CA HIS A 277 -9.25 -0.13 -10.49
C HIS A 277 -8.44 -0.14 -11.79
N ILE A 278 -7.11 0.00 -11.70
CA ILE A 278 -6.24 0.01 -12.88
C ILE A 278 -6.20 -1.36 -13.56
N PHE A 279 -6.17 -2.45 -12.80
CA PHE A 279 -6.25 -3.80 -13.35
C PHE A 279 -7.57 -4.04 -14.12
N GLU A 280 -8.70 -3.59 -13.57
CA GLU A 280 -9.99 -3.65 -14.24
C GLU A 280 -9.99 -2.86 -15.56
N ASN A 281 -9.44 -1.66 -15.57
CA ASN A 281 -9.31 -0.86 -16.78
C ASN A 281 -8.42 -1.54 -17.83
N CYS A 282 -7.30 -2.14 -17.42
CA CYS A 282 -6.44 -2.95 -18.31
C CYS A 282 -7.20 -4.15 -18.89
N LEU A 283 -7.99 -4.85 -18.08
CA LEU A 283 -8.81 -5.97 -18.55
C LEU A 283 -9.84 -5.53 -19.59
N LYS A 284 -10.55 -4.42 -19.34
CA LYS A 284 -11.52 -3.85 -20.28
C LYS A 284 -10.86 -3.49 -21.61
N GLU A 285 -9.72 -2.80 -21.57
CA GLU A 285 -8.95 -2.41 -22.77
C GLU A 285 -8.49 -3.63 -23.58
N HIS A 286 -8.06 -4.69 -22.91
CA HIS A 286 -7.58 -5.92 -23.55
C HIS A 286 -8.67 -6.97 -23.81
N LYS A 287 -9.95 -6.64 -23.60
CA LYS A 287 -11.10 -7.57 -23.72
C LYS A 287 -10.93 -8.86 -22.90
N GLY A 288 -10.20 -8.78 -21.81
CA GLY A 288 -9.97 -9.89 -20.88
C GLY A 288 -11.21 -10.18 -20.03
N LYS A 289 -11.30 -11.41 -19.53
CA LYS A 289 -12.29 -11.80 -18.52
C LYS A 289 -11.54 -12.42 -17.35
N ASP A 290 -11.61 -11.79 -16.19
CA ASP A 290 -11.17 -12.34 -14.92
C ASP A 290 -12.24 -11.95 -13.90
N SER A 291 -13.01 -12.91 -13.40
CA SER A 291 -14.04 -12.64 -12.40
C SER A 291 -13.49 -12.73 -10.97
N LYS A 292 -12.33 -13.37 -10.78
CA LYS A 292 -11.80 -13.69 -9.46
C LYS A 292 -11.41 -12.42 -8.69
N PHE A 293 -10.83 -11.44 -9.37
CA PHE A 293 -10.45 -10.19 -8.72
C PHE A 293 -11.65 -9.44 -8.12
N ARG A 294 -12.87 -9.61 -8.66
CA ARG A 294 -14.09 -8.99 -8.11
C ARG A 294 -14.53 -9.65 -6.81
N GLU A 295 -14.32 -10.96 -6.68
CA GLU A 295 -14.56 -11.70 -5.43
C GLU A 295 -13.52 -11.33 -4.36
N ASP A 296 -12.25 -11.28 -4.75
CA ASP A 296 -11.16 -10.80 -3.89
C ASP A 296 -11.46 -9.37 -3.41
N PHE A 297 -11.84 -8.47 -4.32
CA PHE A 297 -12.21 -7.09 -4.00
C PHE A 297 -13.33 -7.03 -2.96
N ARG A 298 -14.44 -7.75 -3.15
CA ARG A 298 -15.55 -7.79 -2.18
C ARG A 298 -15.11 -8.30 -0.81
N THR A 299 -14.19 -9.25 -0.78
CA THR A 299 -13.65 -9.79 0.48
C THR A 299 -12.90 -8.71 1.25
N TYR A 300 -12.00 -7.98 0.60
CA TYR A 300 -11.22 -6.92 1.25
C TYR A 300 -12.03 -5.66 1.55
N GLU A 301 -12.99 -5.33 0.68
CA GLU A 301 -13.98 -4.29 0.93
C GLU A 301 -14.72 -4.57 2.25
N ASN A 302 -15.25 -5.78 2.44
CA ASN A 302 -15.91 -6.15 3.70
C ASN A 302 -14.96 -6.13 4.90
N LYS A 303 -13.74 -6.67 4.78
CA LYS A 303 -12.74 -6.62 5.88
C LYS A 303 -12.44 -5.18 6.34
N ILE A 304 -12.33 -4.23 5.40
CA ILE A 304 -12.11 -2.82 5.73
C ILE A 304 -13.32 -2.22 6.44
N ILE A 305 -14.53 -2.51 5.96
CA ILE A 305 -15.76 -2.05 6.62
C ILE A 305 -15.86 -2.62 8.04
N GLU A 306 -15.62 -3.92 8.22
CA GLU A 306 -15.60 -4.56 9.55
C GLU A 306 -14.59 -3.88 10.47
N ARG A 307 -13.43 -3.51 9.95
CA ARG A 307 -12.42 -2.77 10.71
C ARG A 307 -12.88 -1.38 11.13
N LEU A 308 -13.53 -0.64 10.25
CA LEU A 308 -14.12 0.67 10.55
C LEU A 308 -15.21 0.57 11.62
N VAL A 309 -16.02 -0.48 11.58
CA VAL A 309 -17.01 -0.78 12.63
C VAL A 309 -16.32 -1.06 13.95
N LEU A 310 -15.33 -1.97 13.96
CA LEU A 310 -14.61 -2.37 15.17
C LEU A 310 -13.87 -1.21 15.84
N ALA A 311 -13.50 -0.16 15.09
CA ALA A 311 -12.83 1.02 15.64
C ALA A 311 -13.61 1.70 16.77
N GLU A 312 -14.94 1.55 16.82
CA GLU A 312 -15.78 2.08 17.91
C GLU A 312 -15.32 1.57 19.29
N HIS A 313 -14.93 0.30 19.38
CA HIS A 313 -14.48 -0.32 20.64
C HIS A 313 -13.14 0.20 21.15
N PHE A 314 -12.38 0.90 20.30
CA PHE A 314 -11.03 1.37 20.60
C PHE A 314 -10.96 2.90 20.69
N THR A 315 -12.08 3.58 20.46
CA THR A 315 -12.22 5.02 20.62
C THR A 315 -13.03 5.34 21.87
N ASP A 316 -12.64 6.40 22.56
CA ASP A 316 -13.29 6.85 23.80
C ASP A 316 -14.57 7.68 23.56
N SER A 317 -14.93 7.93 22.30
CA SER A 317 -16.04 8.82 21.93
C SER A 317 -16.54 8.56 20.51
N THR A 318 -17.84 8.79 20.30
CA THR A 318 -18.45 8.77 18.96
C THR A 318 -17.78 9.72 17.98
N TYR A 319 -17.31 10.89 18.43
CA TYR A 319 -16.58 11.84 17.57
C TYR A 319 -15.31 11.21 16.97
N LYS A 320 -14.44 10.62 17.80
CA LYS A 320 -13.20 10.01 17.31
C LYS A 320 -13.47 8.81 16.40
N TRP A 321 -14.48 8.01 16.73
CA TRP A 321 -14.93 6.92 15.85
C TRP A 321 -15.37 7.45 14.48
N LEU A 322 -16.18 8.51 14.44
CA LEU A 322 -16.62 9.13 13.19
C LEU A 322 -15.48 9.79 12.41
N MET A 323 -14.42 10.26 13.08
CA MET A 323 -13.20 10.72 12.40
C MET A 323 -12.49 9.58 11.65
N VAL A 324 -12.44 8.38 12.23
CA VAL A 324 -11.91 7.19 11.54
C VAL A 324 -12.76 6.83 10.31
N TRP A 325 -14.09 6.91 10.42
CA TRP A 325 -14.99 6.75 9.28
C TRP A 325 -14.83 7.83 8.22
N ASN A 326 -14.60 9.08 8.64
CA ASN A 326 -14.35 10.19 7.74
C ASN A 326 -13.12 9.93 6.88
N ASP A 327 -12.04 9.44 7.49
CA ASP A 327 -10.83 9.04 6.78
C ASP A 327 -11.10 7.87 5.82
N GLY A 328 -11.88 6.88 6.25
CA GLY A 328 -12.33 5.78 5.39
C GLY A 328 -13.13 6.24 4.17
N LEU A 329 -14.03 7.20 4.33
CA LEU A 329 -14.83 7.76 3.23
C LEU A 329 -14.05 8.73 2.32
N LYS A 330 -12.88 9.21 2.80
CA LYS A 330 -11.95 10.09 2.07
C LYS A 330 -10.83 9.36 1.33
N ILE A 331 -10.78 8.02 1.38
CA ILE A 331 -9.80 7.22 0.64
C ILE A 331 -9.72 7.68 -0.82
N ASN A 332 -8.50 7.95 -1.30
CA ASN A 332 -8.25 8.52 -2.62
C ASN A 332 -8.19 7.45 -3.71
N ILE A 333 -9.35 6.87 -4.03
CA ILE A 333 -9.52 5.93 -5.15
C ILE A 333 -9.88 6.73 -6.41
N PRO A 334 -9.37 6.36 -7.61
CA PRO A 334 -9.85 6.88 -8.88
C PRO A 334 -11.37 6.72 -9.06
N GLU A 335 -12.00 7.67 -9.75
CA GLU A 335 -13.44 7.62 -10.04
C GLU A 335 -13.79 6.38 -10.88
N GLY A 336 -14.84 5.65 -10.47
CA GLY A 336 -15.29 4.45 -11.17
C GLY A 336 -16.09 3.49 -10.30
N GLU A 337 -16.37 2.30 -10.83
CA GLU A 337 -17.16 1.25 -10.16
C GLU A 337 -16.61 0.88 -8.78
N VAL A 338 -15.28 0.75 -8.66
CA VAL A 338 -14.59 0.40 -7.40
C VAL A 338 -14.86 1.42 -6.30
N LYS A 339 -14.63 2.72 -6.59
CA LYS A 339 -14.85 3.80 -5.62
C LYS A 339 -16.32 3.91 -5.23
N ASN A 340 -17.21 3.90 -6.22
CA ASN A 340 -18.64 4.05 -6.00
C ASN A 340 -19.22 2.88 -5.19
N GLY A 341 -18.77 1.65 -5.48
CA GLY A 341 -19.14 0.46 -4.72
C GLY A 341 -18.73 0.56 -3.25
N PHE A 342 -17.45 0.86 -3.01
CA PHE A 342 -16.89 0.98 -1.67
C PHE A 342 -17.58 2.08 -0.84
N ILE A 343 -17.71 3.28 -1.40
CA ILE A 343 -18.33 4.41 -0.70
C ILE A 343 -19.79 4.12 -0.35
N LYS A 344 -20.56 3.55 -1.29
CA LYS A 344 -21.96 3.21 -1.06
C LYS A 344 -22.10 2.16 0.06
N LEU A 345 -21.26 1.13 0.04
CA LEU A 345 -21.26 0.11 1.09
C LEU A 345 -20.87 0.71 2.45
N ALA A 346 -19.81 1.53 2.49
CA ALA A 346 -19.35 2.21 3.69
C ALA A 346 -20.44 3.10 4.30
N GLN A 347 -21.10 3.95 3.50
CA GLN A 347 -22.21 4.78 3.95
C GLN A 347 -23.36 3.93 4.49
N THR A 348 -23.76 2.87 3.78
CA THR A 348 -24.85 1.97 4.21
C THR A 348 -24.54 1.32 5.56
N LYS A 349 -23.29 0.89 5.75
CA LYS A 349 -22.84 0.19 6.96
C LYS A 349 -22.68 1.14 8.14
N LEU A 350 -22.17 2.35 7.90
CA LEU A 350 -22.13 3.40 8.92
C LEU A 350 -23.53 3.84 9.34
N GLU A 351 -24.42 4.07 8.37
CA GLU A 351 -25.81 4.42 8.64
C GLU A 351 -26.48 3.33 9.49
N TYR A 352 -26.30 2.05 9.12
CA TYR A 352 -26.80 0.94 9.91
C TYR A 352 -26.21 0.93 11.33
N ALA A 353 -24.90 1.13 11.49
CA ALA A 353 -24.24 1.14 12.80
C ALA A 353 -24.81 2.26 13.70
N LEU A 354 -24.91 3.49 13.19
CA LEU A 354 -25.49 4.63 13.91
C LEU A 354 -26.96 4.38 14.28
N ASN A 355 -27.76 3.90 13.33
CA ASN A 355 -29.20 3.68 13.53
C ASN A 355 -29.52 2.42 14.32
N SER A 356 -28.57 1.51 14.51
CA SER A 356 -28.74 0.35 15.39
C SER A 356 -28.57 0.68 16.87
N ARG A 357 -28.06 1.88 17.20
CA ARG A 357 -27.95 2.35 18.58
C ARG A 357 -29.34 2.55 19.20
N THR A 358 -29.50 2.04 20.42
CA THR A 358 -30.73 2.13 21.22
C THR A 358 -30.50 2.75 22.59
N GLU A 359 -29.26 2.75 23.09
CA GLU A 359 -28.90 3.38 24.36
C GLU A 359 -28.99 4.90 24.24
N ILE A 360 -29.73 5.55 25.17
CA ILE A 360 -29.98 7.00 25.15
C ILE A 360 -28.67 7.79 25.14
N ASP A 361 -27.67 7.37 25.90
CA ASP A 361 -26.38 8.08 25.97
C ASP A 361 -25.64 8.04 24.63
N LYS A 362 -25.64 6.89 23.94
CA LYS A 362 -25.05 6.77 22.60
C LYS A 362 -25.81 7.57 21.54
N LEU A 363 -27.12 7.72 21.69
CA LEU A 363 -27.94 8.55 20.79
C LEU A 363 -27.67 10.04 21.04
N LYS A 364 -27.52 10.46 22.30
CA LYS A 364 -27.08 11.83 22.65
C LYS A 364 -25.73 12.15 22.04
N GLU A 365 -24.76 11.25 22.14
CA GLU A 365 -23.45 11.47 21.51
C GLU A 365 -23.55 11.70 20.00
N VAL A 366 -24.45 11.01 19.29
CA VAL A 366 -24.66 11.25 17.84
C VAL A 366 -25.22 12.65 17.60
N LEU A 367 -26.19 13.08 18.40
CA LEU A 367 -26.79 14.42 18.30
C LEU A 367 -25.78 15.51 18.64
N ASP A 368 -24.97 15.32 19.68
CA ASP A 368 -23.91 16.25 20.09
C ASP A 368 -22.88 16.41 18.97
N VAL A 369 -22.42 15.30 18.37
CA VAL A 369 -21.47 15.35 17.25
C VAL A 369 -22.06 16.03 16.01
N TYR A 370 -23.34 15.78 15.70
CA TYR A 370 -24.03 16.47 14.62
C TYR A 370 -24.15 17.98 14.89
N CYS A 371 -24.51 18.39 16.10
CA CYS A 371 -24.68 19.81 16.40
C CYS A 371 -23.33 20.55 16.43
N ASP A 372 -22.30 19.94 17.03
CA ASP A 372 -21.07 20.63 17.41
C ASP A 372 -19.96 20.49 16.36
N HIS A 373 -20.00 19.43 15.56
CA HIS A 373 -18.84 19.00 14.78
C HIS A 373 -19.14 18.59 13.34
N LEU A 374 -20.38 18.74 12.83
CA LEU A 374 -20.75 18.34 11.47
C LEU A 374 -19.80 18.87 10.39
N GLU A 375 -19.38 20.12 10.52
CA GLU A 375 -18.53 20.81 9.54
C GLU A 375 -17.10 20.26 9.47
N ASN A 376 -16.67 19.46 10.44
CA ASN A 376 -15.35 18.82 10.43
C ASN A 376 -15.33 17.58 9.51
N PHE A 377 -16.49 17.11 9.07
CA PHE A 377 -16.64 15.88 8.30
C PHE A 377 -16.76 16.14 6.79
N SER A 378 -16.43 15.14 5.98
CA SER A 378 -16.67 15.19 4.53
C SER A 378 -18.17 15.19 4.23
N GLY A 379 -18.59 15.78 3.11
CA GLY A 379 -20.00 15.83 2.72
C GLY A 379 -20.71 14.47 2.72
N LYS A 380 -20.00 13.39 2.35
CA LYS A 380 -20.52 12.01 2.40
C LYS A 380 -20.86 11.54 3.81
N LEU A 381 -20.04 11.92 4.79
CA LEU A 381 -20.25 11.60 6.19
C LEU A 381 -21.29 12.53 6.81
N GLN A 382 -21.30 13.82 6.42
CA GLN A 382 -22.33 14.77 6.82
C GLN A 382 -23.72 14.26 6.44
N GLU A 383 -23.90 13.78 5.21
CA GLU A 383 -25.18 13.20 4.75
C GLU A 383 -25.67 12.05 5.66
N VAL A 384 -24.79 11.10 5.97
CA VAL A 384 -25.11 9.94 6.83
C VAL A 384 -25.39 10.39 8.26
N LEU A 385 -24.57 11.30 8.79
CA LEU A 385 -24.70 11.81 10.16
C LEU A 385 -25.99 12.61 10.34
N SER A 386 -26.31 13.50 9.39
CA SER A 386 -27.58 14.25 9.39
C SER A 386 -28.77 13.29 9.44
N LYS A 387 -28.84 12.32 8.51
CA LYS A 387 -29.94 11.35 8.48
C LYS A 387 -30.04 10.55 9.78
N SER A 388 -28.90 10.15 10.35
CA SER A 388 -28.86 9.38 11.59
C SER A 388 -29.24 10.23 12.81
N ALA A 389 -28.88 11.52 12.83
CA ALA A 389 -29.27 12.47 13.87
C ALA A 389 -30.79 12.69 13.91
N PHE A 390 -31.43 12.85 12.73
CA PHE A 390 -32.89 12.94 12.66
C PHE A 390 -33.59 11.66 13.14
N GLN A 391 -33.04 10.48 12.85
CA GLN A 391 -33.59 9.23 13.40
C GLN A 391 -33.31 9.08 14.91
N ALA A 392 -32.16 9.54 15.38
CA ALA A 392 -31.81 9.51 16.79
C ALA A 392 -32.73 10.41 17.62
N ILE A 393 -33.07 11.61 17.11
CA ILE A 393 -34.01 12.50 17.79
C ILE A 393 -35.42 11.92 17.80
N GLU A 394 -35.89 11.24 16.75
CA GLU A 394 -37.19 10.54 16.78
C GLU A 394 -37.26 9.48 17.89
N LYS A 395 -36.16 8.75 18.11
CA LYS A 395 -36.07 7.75 19.18
C LYS A 395 -35.97 8.37 20.58
N CYS A 396 -35.36 9.55 20.69
CA CYS A 396 -35.10 10.22 21.97
C CYS A 396 -36.11 11.30 22.34
N ALA A 397 -36.97 11.76 21.42
CA ALA A 397 -37.93 12.86 21.64
C ALA A 397 -38.91 12.58 22.79
N CYS A 398 -39.11 11.32 23.16
CA CYS A 398 -39.89 10.93 24.34
C CYS A 398 -39.15 11.09 25.68
N PHE A 399 -37.83 11.32 25.67
CA PHE A 399 -36.96 11.19 26.86
C PHE A 399 -35.99 12.36 27.11
N LEU A 400 -35.81 13.28 26.17
CA LEU A 400 -34.81 14.34 26.29
C LEU A 400 -35.39 15.62 26.92
N GLU A 401 -34.81 16.01 28.06
CA GLU A 401 -34.75 17.40 28.52
C GLU A 401 -33.86 18.19 27.55
N LEU A 402 -34.42 18.58 26.40
CA LEU A 402 -33.78 19.42 25.38
C LEU A 402 -33.22 20.73 25.96
N ASP A 403 -33.71 21.14 27.13
CA ASP A 403 -33.25 22.24 27.96
C ASP A 403 -31.74 22.19 28.25
N LYS A 404 -31.18 20.98 28.48
CA LYS A 404 -29.76 20.78 28.80
C LYS A 404 -28.84 20.85 27.59
N LEU A 405 -29.39 20.70 26.38
CA LEU A 405 -28.64 20.86 25.14
C LEU A 405 -28.47 22.35 24.77
N ALA A 406 -29.31 23.24 25.31
CA ALA A 406 -29.45 24.65 24.91
C ALA A 406 -28.52 25.67 25.61
N ASP A 407 -27.81 25.28 26.67
CA ASP A 407 -27.00 26.20 27.48
C ASP A 407 -25.51 26.22 27.03
N GLY A 408 -24.97 27.42 26.76
CA GLY A 408 -23.56 27.62 26.38
C GLY A 408 -23.22 27.49 24.88
N ILE A 409 -24.22 27.60 24.01
CA ILE A 409 -24.10 27.31 22.57
C ILE A 409 -23.37 28.42 21.77
N GLY A 410 -22.40 28.05 20.91
CA GLY A 410 -21.87 28.90 19.85
C GLY A 410 -22.70 28.85 18.55
N GLU A 411 -22.62 29.87 17.69
CA GLU A 411 -23.52 30.10 16.53
C GLU A 411 -23.78 28.86 15.63
N ASN A 412 -22.74 28.08 15.30
CA ASN A 412 -22.89 26.89 14.44
C ASN A 412 -23.76 25.79 15.08
N ARG A 413 -23.65 25.63 16.40
CA ARG A 413 -24.45 24.66 17.15
C ARG A 413 -25.92 25.11 17.25
N LEU A 414 -26.21 26.42 17.25
CA LEU A 414 -27.59 26.92 17.20
C LEU A 414 -28.30 26.51 15.91
N LYS A 415 -27.60 26.58 14.76
CA LYS A 415 -28.18 26.27 13.45
C LYS A 415 -28.65 24.81 13.38
N HIS A 416 -27.73 23.86 13.58
CA HIS A 416 -28.04 22.43 13.50
C HIS A 416 -29.05 21.99 14.57
N TYR A 417 -28.96 22.57 15.76
CA TYR A 417 -29.95 22.33 16.80
C TYR A 417 -31.33 22.86 16.43
N GLY A 418 -31.40 24.04 15.79
CA GLY A 418 -32.64 24.59 15.23
C GLY A 418 -33.25 23.71 14.16
N GLU A 419 -32.44 23.08 13.30
CA GLU A 419 -32.89 22.10 12.31
C GLU A 419 -33.54 20.87 12.99
N LEU A 420 -32.90 20.31 14.02
CA LEU A 420 -33.47 19.20 14.80
C LEU A 420 -34.78 19.59 15.52
N LEU A 421 -34.79 20.76 16.18
CA LEU A 421 -35.97 21.24 16.89
C LEU A 421 -37.15 21.46 15.94
N SER A 422 -36.91 22.06 14.77
CA SER A 422 -37.94 22.28 13.75
C SER A 422 -38.52 20.94 13.28
N TYR A 423 -37.66 19.95 13.06
CA TYR A 423 -38.11 18.60 12.69
C TYR A 423 -38.98 17.93 13.74
N VAL A 424 -38.57 17.98 15.02
CA VAL A 424 -39.37 17.39 16.12
C VAL A 424 -40.69 18.14 16.26
N PHE A 425 -40.67 19.47 16.12
CA PHE A 425 -41.87 20.31 16.12
C PHE A 425 -42.86 19.85 15.05
N GLU A 426 -42.45 19.83 13.78
CA GLU A 426 -43.29 19.41 12.65
C GLU A 426 -43.91 18.02 12.89
N ARG A 427 -43.09 17.04 13.31
CA ARG A 427 -43.54 15.67 13.58
C ARG A 427 -44.51 15.57 14.75
N SER A 428 -44.25 16.32 15.83
CA SER A 428 -45.12 16.32 17.01
C SER A 428 -46.51 16.84 16.67
N PHE A 429 -46.56 17.94 15.91
CA PHE A 429 -47.82 18.53 15.44
C PHE A 429 -48.59 17.63 14.46
N ASP A 430 -47.89 17.00 13.50
CA ASP A 430 -48.50 16.05 12.56
C ASP A 430 -49.11 14.84 13.29
N SER A 431 -48.45 14.33 14.33
CA SER A 431 -48.90 13.15 15.07
C SER A 431 -50.17 13.40 15.89
N GLN A 432 -50.36 14.62 16.39
CA GLN A 432 -51.50 15.00 17.23
C GLN A 432 -52.73 15.44 16.43
N LYS A 433 -52.62 15.51 15.09
CA LYS A 433 -53.69 15.98 14.19
C LYS A 433 -54.31 17.29 14.70
N VAL A 434 -53.47 18.25 15.05
CA VAL A 434 -53.91 19.56 15.55
C VAL A 434 -54.75 20.25 14.47
N THR A 435 -56.08 20.33 14.67
CA THR A 435 -57.03 20.87 13.68
C THR A 435 -57.56 22.26 14.01
N ASP A 436 -57.36 22.73 15.24
CA ASP A 436 -57.91 24.00 15.73
C ASP A 436 -56.97 24.69 16.74
N GLN A 437 -57.29 25.93 17.09
CA GLN A 437 -56.46 26.75 17.99
C GLN A 437 -56.39 26.21 19.43
N GLU A 438 -57.45 25.56 19.92
CA GLU A 438 -57.48 25.00 21.29
C GLU A 438 -56.58 23.77 21.40
N SER A 439 -56.64 22.86 20.43
CA SER A 439 -55.74 21.70 20.34
C SER A 439 -54.28 22.11 20.13
N PHE A 440 -54.03 23.20 19.38
CA PHE A 440 -52.68 23.78 19.26
C PHE A 440 -52.15 24.24 20.61
N LEU A 441 -52.91 25.06 21.33
CA LEU A 441 -52.51 25.60 22.63
C LEU A 441 -52.35 24.50 23.67
N ALA A 442 -53.26 23.52 23.70
CA ALA A 442 -53.18 22.38 24.59
C ALA A 442 -51.90 21.55 24.33
N HIS A 443 -51.55 21.32 23.06
CA HIS A 443 -50.31 20.62 22.71
C HIS A 443 -49.06 21.44 23.07
N ALA A 444 -49.04 22.72 22.69
CA ALA A 444 -47.92 23.63 22.96
C ALA A 444 -47.61 23.77 24.47
N VAL A 445 -48.64 23.83 25.32
CA VAL A 445 -48.47 23.93 26.78
C VAL A 445 -48.08 22.58 27.41
N SER A 446 -48.52 21.46 26.83
CA SER A 446 -48.24 20.12 27.36
C SER A 446 -46.92 19.52 26.88
N TRP A 447 -46.31 20.08 25.83
CA TRP A 447 -45.06 19.59 25.27
C TRP A 447 -43.85 20.30 25.89
N PRO A 448 -43.07 19.65 26.78
CA PRO A 448 -42.01 20.31 27.53
C PRO A 448 -40.96 21.00 26.65
N SER A 449 -40.67 20.42 25.49
CA SER A 449 -39.72 20.93 24.51
C SER A 449 -40.17 22.24 23.84
N PHE A 450 -41.46 22.60 23.90
CA PHE A 450 -41.96 23.84 23.33
C PHE A 450 -41.40 25.08 24.06
N ALA A 451 -41.20 25.00 25.38
CA ALA A 451 -40.57 26.08 26.14
C ALA A 451 -39.11 26.30 25.70
N VAL A 452 -38.37 25.23 25.42
CA VAL A 452 -37.01 25.28 24.87
C VAL A 452 -37.00 25.89 23.48
N PHE A 453 -37.95 25.49 22.63
CA PHE A 453 -38.12 26.06 21.30
C PHE A 453 -38.31 27.57 21.36
N LEU A 454 -39.19 28.08 22.23
CA LEU A 454 -39.39 29.52 22.42
C LEU A 454 -38.15 30.22 22.97
N LYS A 455 -37.46 29.62 23.95
CA LYS A 455 -36.20 30.16 24.51
C LYS A 455 -35.13 30.30 23.41
N MET A 456 -35.06 29.35 22.50
CA MET A 456 -34.10 29.36 21.38
C MET A 456 -34.50 30.34 20.28
N TYR A 457 -35.78 30.42 19.92
CA TYR A 457 -36.28 31.38 18.93
C TYR A 457 -36.08 32.84 19.36
N SER A 458 -36.03 33.10 20.67
CA SER A 458 -35.80 34.43 21.23
C SER A 458 -34.33 34.88 21.27
N LYS A 459 -33.40 33.97 21.00
CA LYS A 459 -31.96 34.25 20.90
C LYS A 459 -31.58 34.47 19.44
#